data_AF-A0A962NRQ7-F1
#
_entry.id   AF-A0A962NRQ7-F1
#
_cell.length_a   1.000
_cell.length_b   1.000
_cell.length_c   1.000
_cell.angle_alpha   90.00
_cell.angle_beta   90.00
_cell.angle_gamma   90.00
#
_symmetry.space_group_name_H-M   'P 1'
#
loop_
_entity.id
_entity.type
_entity.pdbx_description
1 polymer ?
#
loop_
_entity_poly.entity_id
_entity_poly.type
_entity_poly.pdbx_seq_one_letter_code
_entity_poly.pdbx_strand_id
1 'polypeptide(L)'
;MTYETKSSKGYDGWQAVSEADIGQTPEGPRILKLRTAKARGGLAASASVCIRKNAAQAGFMCETTEIFGDFYKSGIALTECRRVTEKAVLEVHSRALQDMDSLIEQAKAFYEAKEQQAA
;
A
#
# COMPACT_ATOMS: atom_id res chain seq x y z
N MET A 1 -14.60 5.22 -3.54
CA MET A 1 -14.68 3.75 -3.71
C MET A 1 -14.53 3.08 -2.33
N THR A 2 -15.14 1.93 -2.10
CA THR A 2 -14.96 1.19 -0.82
C THR A 2 -13.85 0.16 -1.03
N TYR A 3 -12.64 0.43 -0.53
CA TYR A 3 -11.55 -0.52 -0.58
C TYR A 3 -11.73 -1.58 0.50
N GLU A 4 -11.43 -2.84 0.18
CA GLU A 4 -11.45 -3.91 1.19
C GLU A 4 -10.29 -3.70 2.16
N THR A 5 -10.61 -3.50 3.45
CA THR A 5 -9.61 -3.40 4.51
C THR A 5 -9.45 -4.74 5.21
N LYS A 6 -8.22 -5.26 5.21
CA LYS A 6 -7.85 -6.47 5.96
C LYS A 6 -7.02 -6.08 7.17
N SER A 7 -7.56 -6.28 8.38
CA SER A 7 -6.78 -6.19 9.61
C SER A 7 -6.14 -7.55 9.95
N SER A 8 -4.91 -7.51 10.45
CA SER A 8 -4.23 -8.69 10.97
C SER A 8 -3.29 -8.32 12.10
N LYS A 9 -2.99 -9.30 12.95
CA LYS A 9 -1.99 -9.15 14.02
C LYS A 9 -0.70 -9.82 13.57
N GLY A 10 0.33 -9.01 13.31
CA GLY A 10 1.69 -9.46 13.00
C GLY A 10 2.59 -9.51 14.23
N TYR A 11 3.87 -9.76 14.00
CA TYR A 11 4.91 -9.78 15.03
C TYR A 11 5.01 -8.43 15.77
N ASP A 12 5.00 -7.32 15.02
CA ASP A 12 5.14 -5.96 15.56
C ASP A 12 3.83 -5.33 16.06
N GLY A 13 2.74 -6.09 16.07
CA GLY A 13 1.42 -5.64 16.52
C GLY A 13 0.37 -5.66 15.40
N TRP A 14 -0.69 -4.88 15.58
CA TRP A 14 -1.79 -4.78 14.63
C TRP A 14 -1.39 -4.01 13.38
N GLN A 15 -1.87 -4.46 12.24
CA GLN A 15 -1.75 -3.78 10.95
C GLN A 15 -3.07 -3.87 10.18
N ALA A 16 -3.30 -2.89 9.32
CA ALA A 16 -4.39 -2.88 8.36
C ALA A 16 -3.83 -2.64 6.96
N VAL A 17 -4.37 -3.37 5.98
CA VAL A 17 -3.96 -3.27 4.57
C VAL A 17 -5.19 -3.12 3.71
N SER A 18 -5.14 -2.16 2.78
CA SER A 18 -6.09 -2.04 1.67
C SER A 18 -5.33 -2.01 0.36
N GLU A 19 -5.94 -2.55 -0.69
CA GLU A 19 -5.32 -2.71 -2.01
C GLU A 19 -6.18 -2.03 -3.08
N ALA A 20 -5.53 -1.46 -4.08
CA ALA A 20 -6.17 -0.88 -5.27
C ALA A 20 -5.40 -1.25 -6.53
N ASP A 21 -6.10 -1.69 -7.57
CA ASP A 21 -5.49 -1.95 -8.87
C ASP A 21 -5.22 -0.64 -9.60
N ILE A 22 -3.98 -0.44 -10.05
CA ILE A 22 -3.56 0.80 -10.75
C ILE A 22 -3.20 0.58 -12.22
N GLY A 23 -2.98 -0.66 -12.65
CA GLY A 23 -2.72 -0.99 -14.05
C GLY A 23 -2.31 -2.45 -14.27
N GLN A 24 -2.05 -2.79 -15.53
CA GLN A 24 -1.54 -4.10 -15.95
C GLN A 24 -0.12 -3.94 -16.49
N THR A 25 0.77 -4.87 -16.12
CA THR A 25 2.11 -4.99 -16.72
C THR A 25 2.22 -6.35 -17.42
N PRO A 26 3.23 -6.55 -18.29
CA PRO A 26 3.48 -7.87 -18.91
C PRO A 26 3.69 -8.99 -17.89
N GLU A 27 4.08 -8.65 -16.66
CA GLU A 27 4.35 -9.62 -15.59
C GLU A 27 3.15 -9.86 -14.66
N GLY A 28 2.13 -8.99 -14.67
CA GLY A 28 0.92 -9.13 -13.85
C GLY A 28 0.25 -7.79 -13.49
N PRO A 29 -0.84 -7.83 -12.69
CA PRO A 29 -1.48 -6.62 -12.19
C PRO A 29 -0.55 -5.84 -11.27
N ARG A 30 -0.50 -4.53 -11.49
CA ARG A 30 0.19 -3.55 -10.63
C ARG A 30 -0.80 -3.04 -9.59
N ILE A 31 -0.45 -3.23 -8.32
CA ILE A 31 -1.33 -3.01 -7.18
C ILE A 31 -0.70 -1.97 -6.26
N LEU A 32 -1.47 -0.94 -5.92
CA LEU A 32 -1.16 -0.02 -4.84
C LEU A 32 -1.63 -0.60 -3.52
N LYS A 33 -0.72 -0.74 -2.57
CA LYS A 33 -0.99 -1.21 -1.22
C LYS A 33 -0.86 -0.05 -0.25
N LEU A 34 -1.95 0.23 0.46
CA LEU A 34 -1.95 1.11 1.62
C LEU A 34 -1.87 0.25 2.87
N ARG A 35 -0.78 0.38 3.63
CA ARG A 35 -0.56 -0.34 4.88
C ARG A 35 -0.46 0.62 6.04
N THR A 36 -1.26 0.40 7.08
CA THR A 36 -1.14 1.08 8.37
C THR A 36 -0.57 0.13 9.40
N ALA A 37 0.51 0.54 10.05
CA ALA A 37 1.17 -0.27 11.07
C ALA A 37 1.86 0.62 12.11
N LYS A 38 2.44 -0.02 13.12
CA LYS A 38 3.29 0.63 14.11
C LYS A 38 4.47 1.32 13.42
N ALA A 39 4.65 2.60 13.75
CA ALA A 39 5.79 3.41 13.38
C ALA A 39 6.51 3.91 14.66
N ARG A 40 7.68 4.54 14.49
CA ARG A 40 8.38 5.16 15.62
C ARG A 40 7.52 6.28 16.19
N GLY A 41 7.06 6.13 17.44
CA GLY A 41 6.21 7.13 18.11
C GLY A 41 4.70 6.93 17.96
N GLY A 42 4.22 5.91 17.23
CA GLY A 42 2.78 5.68 17.10
C GLY A 42 2.39 4.80 15.93
N LEU A 43 1.41 5.27 15.15
CA LEU A 43 0.88 4.63 13.95
C LEU A 43 1.11 5.52 12.74
N ALA A 44 1.47 4.92 11.62
CA ALA A 44 1.54 5.61 10.34
C ALA A 44 1.07 4.68 9.22
N ALA A 45 0.48 5.29 8.20
CA ALA A 45 0.20 4.62 6.94
C ALA A 45 1.32 4.87 5.92
N SER A 46 1.54 3.87 5.08
CA SER A 46 2.47 3.91 3.96
C SER A 46 1.82 3.31 2.73
N ALA A 47 1.99 3.96 1.60
CA ALA A 47 1.57 3.49 0.30
C ALA A 47 2.78 2.95 -0.48
N SER A 48 2.65 1.76 -1.04
CA SER A 48 3.69 1.11 -1.85
C SER A 48 3.05 0.40 -3.03
N VAL A 49 3.68 0.46 -4.20
CA VAL A 49 3.24 -0.29 -5.38
C VAL A 49 4.03 -1.60 -5.52
N CYS A 50 3.35 -2.67 -5.91
CA CYS A 50 3.96 -3.95 -6.27
C CYS A 50 3.27 -4.59 -7.48
N ILE A 51 3.98 -5.47 -8.19
CA ILE A 51 3.42 -6.32 -9.24
C ILE A 51 3.13 -7.69 -8.65
N ARG A 52 1.89 -8.16 -8.79
CA ARG A 52 1.47 -9.48 -8.31
C ARG A 52 1.56 -10.49 -9.46
N LYS A 53 2.58 -11.35 -9.42
CA LYS A 53 2.80 -12.41 -10.42
C LYS A 53 2.06 -13.70 -10.02
N ASN A 54 1.71 -14.51 -11.02
CA ASN A 54 1.22 -15.90 -10.87
C ASN A 54 -0.07 -16.10 -10.05
N ALA A 55 -0.98 -15.12 -10.03
CA ALA A 55 -2.25 -15.26 -9.29
C ALA A 55 -3.11 -16.47 -9.72
N ALA A 56 -2.89 -17.04 -10.92
CA ALA A 56 -3.72 -18.10 -11.50
C ALA A 56 -3.01 -19.44 -11.80
N GLN A 57 -1.68 -19.53 -11.71
CA GLN A 57 -0.93 -20.68 -12.29
C GLN A 57 0.04 -21.40 -11.35
N ALA A 58 0.34 -20.88 -10.16
CA ALA A 58 1.18 -21.56 -9.18
C ALA A 58 0.56 -21.46 -7.79
N GLY A 59 0.73 -22.48 -6.94
CA GLY A 59 0.20 -22.52 -5.56
C GLY A 59 0.76 -21.45 -4.61
N PHE A 60 1.51 -20.46 -5.13
CA PHE A 60 2.12 -19.38 -4.38
C PHE A 60 1.94 -18.06 -5.13
N MET A 61 1.47 -17.03 -4.41
CA MET A 61 1.36 -15.67 -4.90
C MET A 61 2.67 -14.94 -4.67
N CYS A 62 3.29 -14.41 -5.74
CA CYS A 62 4.56 -13.68 -5.64
C CYS A 62 4.32 -12.19 -5.87
N GLU A 63 4.83 -11.37 -4.96
CA GLU A 63 4.82 -9.91 -5.10
C GLU A 63 6.23 -9.43 -5.43
N THR A 64 6.37 -8.75 -6.55
CA THR A 64 7.65 -8.22 -7.04
C THR A 64 7.63 -6.70 -6.93
N THR A 65 8.73 -6.16 -6.43
CA THR A 65 8.98 -4.71 -6.36
C THR A 65 10.36 -4.42 -6.91
N GLU A 66 10.49 -3.29 -7.60
CA GLU A 66 11.78 -2.78 -8.05
C GLU A 66 12.45 -2.01 -6.90
N ILE A 67 13.68 -2.42 -6.58
CA ILE A 67 14.47 -1.78 -5.52
C ILE A 67 14.76 -0.33 -5.92
N PHE A 68 14.28 0.62 -5.13
CA PHE A 68 14.37 2.08 -5.36
C PHE A 68 13.74 2.57 -6.68
N GLY A 69 12.94 1.75 -7.36
CA GLY A 69 12.33 2.08 -8.65
C GLY A 69 10.81 2.21 -8.62
N ASP A 70 10.17 1.84 -7.51
CA ASP A 70 8.72 1.84 -7.34
C ASP A 70 8.21 3.02 -6.52
N PHE A 71 6.94 3.36 -6.77
CA PHE A 71 6.26 4.39 -6.01
C PHE A 71 6.13 3.98 -4.53
N TYR A 72 6.68 4.82 -3.66
CA TYR A 72 6.60 4.67 -2.22
C TYR A 72 6.33 6.02 -1.55
N LYS A 73 5.33 6.06 -0.67
CA LYS A 73 5.00 7.24 0.13
C LYS A 73 4.71 6.83 1.56
N SER A 74 5.50 7.35 2.50
CA SER A 74 5.34 7.10 3.94
C SER A 74 4.80 8.32 4.67
N GLY A 75 4.45 8.13 5.95
CA GLY A 75 4.03 9.23 6.84
C GLY A 75 2.60 9.70 6.63
N ILE A 76 1.76 8.88 5.99
CA ILE A 76 0.34 9.19 5.79
C ILE A 76 -0.38 9.00 7.12
N ALA A 77 -1.25 9.96 7.49
CA ALA A 77 -2.06 9.93 8.71
C ALA A 77 -1.24 9.61 10.00
N LEU A 78 -0.07 10.23 10.18
CA LEU A 78 0.76 10.02 11.36
C LEU A 78 -0.04 10.34 12.64
N THR A 79 -0.18 9.34 13.49
CA THR A 79 -0.95 9.45 14.73
C THR A 79 -0.11 8.95 15.89
N GLU A 80 0.21 9.85 16.82
CA GLU A 80 0.88 9.49 18.06
C GLU A 80 -0.03 8.59 18.89
N CYS A 81 0.50 7.46 19.33
CA CYS A 81 -0.28 6.46 20.06
C CYS A 81 0.62 5.75 21.08
N ARG A 82 0.22 5.77 22.36
CA ARG A 82 0.92 5.06 23.42
C ARG A 82 0.73 3.53 23.35
N ARG A 83 -0.42 3.08 22.85
CA ARG A 83 -0.75 1.66 22.64
C ARG A 83 -1.34 1.45 21.26
N VAL A 84 -0.87 0.41 20.57
CA VAL A 84 -1.36 0.02 19.25
C VAL A 84 -2.45 -1.03 19.43
N THR A 85 -3.71 -0.63 19.30
CA THR A 85 -4.88 -1.52 19.32
C THR A 85 -5.43 -1.67 17.90
N GLU A 86 -6.16 -2.76 17.63
CA GLU A 86 -6.82 -2.95 16.32
C GLU A 86 -7.71 -1.77 15.95
N LYS A 87 -8.52 -1.27 16.91
CA LYS A 87 -9.39 -0.11 16.72
C LYS A 87 -8.61 1.14 16.30
N ALA A 88 -7.49 1.42 16.98
CA ALA A 88 -6.66 2.57 16.64
C ALA A 88 -6.05 2.44 15.24
N VAL A 89 -5.62 1.23 14.86
CA VAL A 89 -5.11 0.96 13.50
C VAL A 89 -6.19 1.17 12.45
N LEU A 90 -7.41 0.68 12.68
CA LEU A 90 -8.52 0.85 11.74
C LEU A 90 -8.95 2.31 11.59
N GLU A 91 -8.92 3.09 12.67
CA GLU A 91 -9.23 4.52 12.62
C GLU A 91 -8.18 5.32 11.85
N VAL A 92 -6.89 5.03 12.06
CA VAL A 92 -5.81 5.66 11.28
C VAL A 92 -5.89 5.21 9.82
N HIS A 93 -6.21 3.94 9.58
CA HIS A 93 -6.36 3.41 8.24
C HIS A 93 -7.53 4.04 7.49
N SER A 94 -8.69 4.24 8.14
CA SER A 94 -9.84 4.89 7.51
C SER A 94 -9.56 6.36 7.15
N ARG A 95 -8.76 7.07 7.95
CA ARG A 95 -8.25 8.40 7.59
C ARG A 95 -7.34 8.33 6.38
N ALA A 96 -6.36 7.42 6.38
CA ALA A 96 -5.45 7.24 5.25
C ALA A 96 -6.17 6.82 3.95
N LEU A 97 -7.29 6.10 4.05
CA LEU A 97 -8.13 5.72 2.91
C LEU A 97 -8.77 6.93 2.21
N GLN A 98 -8.94 8.06 2.89
CA GLN A 98 -9.43 9.29 2.26
C GLN A 98 -8.44 9.82 1.22
N ASP A 99 -7.14 9.55 1.40
CA ASP A 99 -6.08 9.95 0.47
C ASP A 99 -5.85 8.92 -0.65
N MET A 100 -6.55 7.78 -0.63
CA MET A 100 -6.29 6.66 -1.54
C MET A 100 -6.43 7.04 -3.02
N ASP A 101 -7.48 7.80 -3.37
CA ASP A 101 -7.69 8.25 -4.75
C ASP A 101 -6.54 9.15 -5.24
N SER A 102 -6.08 10.08 -4.38
CA SER A 102 -4.92 10.94 -4.68
C SER A 102 -3.62 10.14 -4.81
N LEU A 103 -3.45 9.09 -4.02
CA LEU A 103 -2.29 8.20 -4.10
C LEU A 103 -2.30 7.37 -5.40
N ILE A 104 -3.48 6.97 -5.88
CA ILE A 104 -3.62 6.27 -7.16
C ILE A 104 -3.22 7.19 -8.31
N GLU A 105 -3.69 8.44 -8.31
CA GLU A 105 -3.30 9.43 -9.33
C GLU A 105 -1.79 9.71 -9.33
N GLN A 106 -1.21 9.91 -8.15
CA GLN A 106 0.24 10.10 -8.00
C GLN A 106 1.04 8.89 -8.49
N ALA A 107 0.58 7.67 -8.16
CA ALA A 107 1.22 6.45 -8.62
C ALA A 107 1.14 6.31 -10.15
N LYS A 108 -0.02 6.58 -10.76
CA LYS A 108 -0.18 6.55 -12.22
C LYS A 108 0.75 7.55 -12.90
N ALA A 109 0.75 8.80 -12.45
CA ALA A 109 1.63 9.85 -12.97
C ALA A 109 3.13 9.49 -12.84
N PHE A 110 3.52 8.84 -11.73
CA PHE A 110 4.90 8.38 -11.55
C PHE A 110 5.32 7.34 -12.60
N TYR A 111 4.45 6.36 -12.89
CA TYR A 111 4.76 5.34 -13.89
C TYR A 111 4.67 5.88 -15.33
N GLU A 112 3.74 6.78 -15.63
CA GLU A 112 3.69 7.47 -16.93
C GLU A 112 4.97 8.26 -17.20
N ALA A 113 5.45 9.01 -16.20
CA ALA A 113 6.71 9.75 -16.32
C ALA A 113 7.92 8.80 -16.49
N LYS A 114 7.92 7.65 -15.83
CA LYS A 114 8.96 6.62 -15.96
C LYS A 114 8.97 5.99 -17.36
N GLU A 115 7.79 5.74 -17.94
CA GLU A 115 7.67 5.24 -19.31
C GLU A 115 8.17 6.26 -20.34
N GLN A 116 7.87 7.56 -20.14
CA GLN A 116 8.37 8.63 -21.02
C GLN A 116 9.89 8.83 -20.96
N GLN A 117 10.52 8.56 -19.82
CA GLN A 117 11.99 8.63 -19.68
C GLN A 117 12.71 7.41 -20.27
N ALA A 118 12.00 6.30 -20.47
CA ALA A 118 12.56 5.07 -21.02
C ALA A 118 12.41 4.96 -22.55
N ALA A 119 11.60 5.84 -23.17
CA ALA A 119 11.37 5.92 -24.62
C ALA A 119 12.34 6.92 -25.29
#